data_AF-A0A2V7GKC2-F1
#
_entry.id   AF-A0A2V7GKC2-F1
#
_cell.length_a   1.000
_cell.length_b   1.000
_cell.length_c   1.000
_cell.angle_alpha   90.00
_cell.angle_beta   90.00
_cell.angle_gamma   90.00
#
_symmetry.space_group_name_H-M   'P 1'
#
loop_
_entity.id
_entity.type
_entity.pdbx_description
1 polymer ?
#
loop_
_entity_poly.entity_id
_entity_poly.type
_entity_poly.pdbx_seq_one_letter_code
_entity_poly.pdbx_strand_id
1 'polypeptide(L)'
;MALKLRRWILAAIVGWGLIFVAYQPTGELPESAEPYNGPRLGATPERRRADALGTALARARAELAVAERRDTLRLTARGRLNSPTLQIAFAASPAGRRALEQAFATVWDELAPFDTAVRAVVVVRNAYNVHTYLLPYGTDGRTCVASPSLRWELRQLGRGKDAPPRDMIESFFRNSLGACAFYAAFGQPGPAIEHWLEGRSFDLAGQATWASPPPPPPGPEASTAALFNRLIAAQDDRFGASFDALGCAGGEPGACRRALFAAVPTSPSRYRPRMRGVVLDLSFFFEGRGFYGGRSYLADLVREVGRERFTQFWRSALPPDSAFVAATGMPIEQWTARWEQERLHGMMFRNRVPLASVLLSLLLAGAVIAGGAAAVTRRRVG
;
A
#
# COMPACT_ATOMS: atom_id res chain seq x y z
N MET A 1 -20.27 -30.12 -50.64
CA MET A 1 -19.67 -28.93 -49.99
C MET A 1 -19.85 -28.88 -48.45
N ALA A 2 -20.88 -29.51 -47.87
CA ALA A 2 -21.14 -29.51 -46.41
C ALA A 2 -20.00 -30.11 -45.54
N LEU A 3 -19.26 -31.11 -46.05
CA LEU A 3 -18.11 -31.72 -45.34
C LEU A 3 -16.92 -30.76 -45.15
N LYS A 4 -16.72 -29.79 -46.04
CA LYS A 4 -15.67 -28.77 -45.89
C LYS A 4 -16.07 -27.75 -44.82
N LEU A 5 -17.34 -27.32 -44.79
CA LEU A 5 -17.84 -26.36 -43.81
C LEU A 5 -17.80 -26.92 -42.38
N ARG A 6 -18.21 -28.18 -42.20
CA ARG A 6 -18.18 -28.85 -40.88
C ARG A 6 -16.75 -28.99 -40.33
N ARG A 7 -15.75 -29.21 -41.18
CA ARG A 7 -14.32 -29.27 -40.80
C ARG A 7 -13.76 -27.91 -40.40
N TRP A 8 -14.15 -26.84 -41.09
CA TRP A 8 -13.74 -25.48 -40.74
C TRP A 8 -14.38 -24.99 -39.45
N ILE A 9 -15.66 -25.31 -39.21
CA ILE A 9 -16.34 -25.02 -37.93
C ILE A 9 -15.66 -25.77 -36.79
N LEU A 10 -15.33 -27.05 -36.98
CA LEU A 10 -14.63 -27.83 -35.95
C LEU A 10 -13.23 -27.26 -35.67
N ALA A 11 -12.50 -26.86 -36.70
CA ALA A 11 -11.17 -26.23 -36.56
C ALA A 11 -11.25 -24.87 -35.84
N ALA A 12 -12.30 -24.08 -36.10
CA ALA A 12 -12.54 -22.83 -35.39
C ALA A 12 -12.90 -23.06 -33.92
N ILE A 13 -13.76 -24.03 -33.62
CA ILE A 13 -14.14 -24.38 -32.24
C ILE A 13 -12.93 -24.92 -31.47
N VAL A 14 -12.12 -25.78 -32.09
CA VAL A 14 -10.89 -26.32 -31.47
C VAL A 14 -9.84 -25.21 -31.30
N GLY A 15 -9.65 -24.34 -32.30
CA GLY A 15 -8.75 -23.20 -32.20
C GLY A 15 -9.17 -22.23 -31.09
N TRP A 16 -10.47 -22.00 -30.93
CA TRP A 16 -11.02 -21.16 -29.87
C TRP A 16 -10.97 -21.81 -28.49
N GLY A 17 -11.22 -23.12 -28.41
CA GLY A 17 -11.04 -23.89 -27.18
C GLY A 17 -9.57 -23.84 -26.72
N LEU A 18 -8.62 -23.94 -27.66
CA LEU A 18 -7.19 -23.81 -27.38
C LEU A 18 -6.80 -22.39 -26.95
N ILE A 19 -7.34 -21.35 -27.59
CA ILE A 19 -7.13 -19.95 -27.17
C ILE A 19 -7.74 -19.72 -25.78
N PHE A 20 -8.95 -20.20 -25.54
CA PHE A 20 -9.62 -20.08 -24.24
C PHE A 20 -8.83 -20.79 -23.15
N VAL A 21 -8.35 -22.01 -23.38
CA VAL A 21 -7.50 -22.77 -22.44
C VAL A 21 -6.13 -22.11 -22.27
N ALA A 22 -5.55 -21.53 -23.32
CA ALA A 22 -4.29 -20.79 -23.25
C ALA A 22 -4.41 -19.44 -22.50
N TYR A 23 -5.62 -18.86 -22.49
CA TYR A 23 -5.95 -17.63 -21.74
C TYR A 23 -6.62 -17.91 -20.39
N GLN A 24 -6.95 -19.17 -20.07
CA GLN A 24 -7.26 -19.54 -18.69
C GLN A 24 -5.96 -19.33 -17.89
N PRO A 25 -5.99 -18.58 -16.77
CA PRO A 25 -4.84 -18.48 -15.89
C PRO A 25 -4.60 -19.88 -15.31
N THR A 26 -3.67 -20.63 -15.92
CA THR A 26 -3.33 -22.00 -15.53
C THR A 26 -2.31 -22.07 -14.39
N GLY A 27 -2.16 -20.97 -13.66
CA GLY A 27 -1.34 -20.89 -12.47
C GLY A 27 -1.73 -19.67 -11.64
N GLU A 28 -1.29 -19.66 -10.39
CA GLU A 28 -1.22 -18.44 -9.60
C GLU A 28 -0.57 -17.37 -10.46
N LEU A 29 -1.29 -16.28 -10.72
CA LEU A 29 -0.68 -15.08 -11.32
C LEU A 29 0.53 -14.75 -10.44
N PRO A 30 1.74 -14.58 -11.00
CA PRO A 30 2.91 -14.28 -10.19
C PRO A 30 2.59 -13.06 -9.33
N GLU A 31 2.74 -13.24 -8.01
CA GLU A 31 2.33 -12.33 -6.93
C GLU A 31 2.90 -10.90 -7.13
N SER A 32 3.96 -10.80 -7.92
CA SER A 32 4.37 -9.60 -8.61
C SER A 32 4.63 -9.93 -10.08
N ALA A 33 4.07 -9.13 -10.99
CA ALA A 33 4.75 -8.94 -12.26
C ALA A 33 6.11 -8.33 -11.91
N GLU A 34 7.16 -9.16 -11.81
CA GLU A 34 8.48 -8.66 -12.10
C GLU A 34 8.34 -7.91 -13.43
N PRO A 35 8.82 -6.66 -13.56
CA PRO A 35 8.84 -6.02 -14.85
C PRO A 35 9.69 -7.00 -15.62
N TYR A 36 9.15 -7.53 -16.71
CA TYR A 36 9.98 -8.27 -17.62
C TYR A 36 11.00 -7.26 -18.16
N ASN A 37 12.08 -7.07 -17.39
CA ASN A 37 13.39 -6.69 -17.86
C ASN A 37 13.91 -7.94 -18.55
N GLY A 38 13.16 -8.41 -19.57
CA GLY A 38 13.70 -9.32 -20.54
C GLY A 38 15.06 -8.79 -20.95
N PRO A 39 16.00 -9.67 -21.32
CA PRO A 39 17.29 -9.23 -21.80
C PRO A 39 17.04 -8.09 -22.78
N ARG A 40 17.49 -6.86 -22.43
CA ARG A 40 17.39 -5.72 -23.34
C ARG A 40 17.91 -6.27 -24.66
N LEU A 41 17.06 -6.34 -25.69
CA LEU A 41 17.40 -7.00 -26.94
C LEU A 41 18.77 -6.44 -27.38
N GLY A 42 19.81 -7.29 -27.37
CA GLY A 42 21.20 -6.88 -27.63
C GLY A 42 22.15 -6.70 -26.42
N ALA A 43 21.78 -7.05 -25.18
CA ALA A 43 22.70 -6.98 -24.03
C ALA A 43 23.74 -8.11 -24.07
N THR A 44 25.02 -7.74 -24.18
CA THR A 44 26.13 -8.71 -24.14
C THR A 44 26.21 -9.42 -22.77
N PRO A 45 26.82 -10.62 -22.68
CA PRO A 45 27.05 -11.30 -21.39
C PRO A 45 27.77 -10.41 -20.37
N GLU A 46 28.74 -9.61 -20.79
CA GLU A 46 29.49 -8.68 -19.95
C GLU A 46 28.56 -7.59 -19.40
N ARG A 47 27.65 -7.06 -20.24
CA ARG A 47 26.69 -6.06 -19.80
C ARG A 47 25.73 -6.61 -18.75
N ARG A 48 25.24 -7.84 -18.93
CA ARG A 48 24.40 -8.51 -17.92
C ARG A 48 25.14 -8.69 -16.59
N ARG A 49 26.42 -9.07 -16.63
CA ARG A 49 27.27 -9.20 -15.44
C ARG A 49 27.49 -7.85 -14.74
N ALA A 50 27.76 -6.80 -15.51
CA ALA A 50 27.91 -5.43 -14.97
C ALA A 50 26.61 -4.92 -14.33
N ASP A 51 25.46 -5.13 -14.97
CA ASP A 51 24.16 -4.73 -14.45
C ASP A 51 23.80 -5.53 -13.16
N ALA A 52 24.14 -6.82 -13.10
CA ALA A 52 23.97 -7.64 -11.90
C ALA A 52 24.85 -7.14 -10.73
N LEU A 53 26.12 -6.84 -10.97
CA LEU A 53 27.02 -6.25 -9.96
C LEU A 53 26.55 -4.87 -9.50
N GLY A 54 26.10 -4.03 -10.43
CA GLY A 54 25.52 -2.72 -10.11
C GLY A 54 24.27 -2.84 -9.23
N THR A 55 23.41 -3.81 -9.53
CA THR A 55 22.23 -4.11 -8.71
C THR A 55 22.63 -4.59 -7.31
N ALA A 56 23.57 -5.52 -7.19
CA ALA A 56 24.06 -6.01 -5.91
C ALA A 56 24.67 -4.89 -5.05
N LEU A 57 25.50 -4.03 -5.65
CA LEU A 57 26.10 -2.88 -4.97
C LEU A 57 25.04 -1.86 -4.52
N ALA A 58 24.03 -1.59 -5.35
CA ALA A 58 22.92 -0.72 -4.98
C ALA A 58 22.13 -1.27 -3.79
N ARG A 59 21.89 -2.58 -3.74
CA ARG A 59 21.24 -3.25 -2.59
C ARG A 59 22.06 -3.13 -1.32
N ALA A 60 23.36 -3.43 -1.39
CA ALA A 60 24.27 -3.33 -0.25
C ALA A 60 24.35 -1.89 0.31
N ARG A 61 24.40 -0.88 -0.57
CA ARG A 61 24.37 0.54 -0.16
C ARG A 61 23.05 0.93 0.50
N ALA A 62 21.92 0.41 0.00
CA ALA A 62 20.62 0.68 0.59
C ALA A 62 20.50 0.04 1.99
N GLU A 63 20.99 -1.19 2.18
CA GLU A 63 21.06 -1.83 3.50
C GLU A 63 21.93 -1.06 4.49
N LEU A 64 23.13 -0.64 4.05
CA LEU A 64 24.02 0.17 4.87
C LEU A 64 23.35 1.48 5.29
N ALA A 65 22.70 2.19 4.36
CA ALA A 65 22.01 3.44 4.66
C ALA A 65 20.88 3.26 5.70
N VAL A 66 20.21 2.11 5.71
CA VAL A 66 19.19 1.77 6.71
C VAL A 66 19.82 1.46 8.06
N ALA A 67 20.94 0.75 8.09
CA ALA A 67 21.71 0.48 9.30
C ALA A 67 22.22 1.77 9.96
N GLU A 68 22.87 2.64 9.19
CA GLU A 68 23.36 3.95 9.65
C GLU A 68 22.21 4.82 10.17
N ARG A 69 21.06 4.78 9.50
CA ARG A 69 19.87 5.51 9.93
C ARG A 69 19.36 5.00 11.27
N ARG A 70 19.26 3.68 11.44
CA ARG A 70 18.86 3.05 12.70
C ARG A 70 19.79 3.50 13.83
N ASP A 71 21.09 3.43 13.62
CA ASP A 71 22.07 3.74 14.65
C ASP A 71 22.05 5.22 15.04
N THR A 72 21.88 6.11 14.06
CA THR A 72 21.64 7.54 14.30
C THR A 72 20.39 7.74 15.17
N LEU A 73 19.25 7.15 14.81
CA LEU A 73 18.00 7.30 15.56
C LEU A 73 18.09 6.71 16.97
N ARG A 74 18.79 5.58 17.15
CA ARG A 74 19.04 5.01 18.49
C ARG A 74 19.83 5.97 19.38
N LEU A 75 20.86 6.61 18.85
CA LEU A 75 21.65 7.60 19.60
C LEU A 75 20.79 8.81 19.97
N THR A 76 19.98 9.31 19.03
CA THR A 76 19.04 10.43 19.25
C THR A 76 17.98 10.12 20.33
N ALA A 77 17.59 8.85 20.49
CA ALA A 77 16.56 8.42 21.43
C ALA A 77 17.05 8.14 22.87
N ARG A 78 18.37 8.09 23.13
CA ARG A 78 18.95 7.69 24.44
C ARG A 78 18.78 8.69 25.60
N GLY A 79 18.04 9.78 25.43
CA GLY A 79 17.79 10.77 26.49
C GLY A 79 16.86 10.27 27.61
N ARG A 80 16.91 10.91 28.79
CA ARG A 80 15.87 10.77 29.83
C ARG A 80 14.60 11.47 29.35
N LEU A 81 13.70 10.70 28.75
CA LEU A 81 12.47 11.20 28.15
C LEU A 81 11.28 10.70 29.00
N ASN A 82 10.83 11.58 29.90
CA ASN A 82 9.51 11.46 30.53
C ASN A 82 8.57 12.25 29.61
N SER A 83 7.54 11.61 29.06
CA SER A 83 6.59 12.16 28.06
C SER A 83 7.00 11.98 26.60
N PRO A 84 6.01 11.95 25.67
CA PRO A 84 6.26 12.04 24.23
C PRO A 84 7.25 13.16 23.92
N THR A 85 8.31 12.80 23.20
CA THR A 85 9.39 13.75 22.92
C THR A 85 9.38 14.12 21.46
N LEU A 86 9.16 15.40 21.17
CA LEU A 86 9.40 15.97 19.85
C LEU A 86 10.83 16.51 19.76
N GLN A 87 11.59 16.02 18.79
CA GLN A 87 12.90 16.52 18.42
C GLN A 87 12.86 17.08 17.00
N ILE A 88 13.34 18.30 16.84
CA ILE A 88 13.39 19.01 15.56
C ILE A 88 14.83 18.95 15.06
N ALA A 89 15.11 18.01 14.15
CA ALA A 89 16.44 17.73 13.62
C ALA A 89 16.73 18.56 12.35
N PHE A 90 16.45 19.87 12.41
CA PHE A 90 16.80 20.86 11.39
C PHE A 90 16.73 22.27 11.98
N ALA A 91 17.32 23.25 11.31
CA ALA A 91 17.22 24.66 11.69
C ALA A 91 15.81 25.19 11.41
N ALA A 92 14.92 25.13 12.41
CA ALA A 92 13.59 25.74 12.37
C ALA A 92 13.63 27.19 12.87
N SER A 93 12.78 28.06 12.33
CA SER A 93 12.58 29.40 12.91
C SER A 93 11.90 29.29 14.29
N PRO A 94 12.03 30.29 15.19
CA PRO A 94 11.35 30.26 16.49
C PRO A 94 9.81 30.16 16.38
N ALA A 95 9.21 30.73 15.33
CA ALA A 95 7.79 30.59 15.04
C ALA A 95 7.46 29.16 14.55
N GLY A 96 8.24 28.63 13.61
CA GLY A 96 8.05 27.27 13.10
C GLY A 96 8.24 26.18 14.15
N ARG A 97 9.21 26.37 15.06
CA ARG A 97 9.43 25.49 16.22
C ARG A 97 8.20 25.45 17.14
N ARG A 98 7.69 26.61 17.54
CA ARG A 98 6.48 26.71 18.37
C ARG A 98 5.27 26.09 17.67
N ALA A 99 5.11 26.33 16.36
CA ALA A 99 4.01 25.75 15.60
C ALA A 99 4.09 24.22 15.53
N LEU A 100 5.29 23.64 15.35
CA LEU A 100 5.50 22.19 15.41
C LEU A 100 5.21 21.61 16.80
N GLU A 101 5.71 22.25 17.85
CA GLU A 101 5.51 21.81 19.23
C GLU A 101 4.02 21.83 19.62
N GLN A 102 3.30 22.90 19.27
CA GLN A 102 1.86 23.03 19.54
C GLN A 102 1.00 22.04 18.75
N ALA A 103 1.26 21.91 17.44
CA ALA A 103 0.54 20.95 16.60
C ALA A 103 0.81 19.50 17.04
N PHE A 104 2.06 19.19 17.40
CA PHE A 104 2.41 17.88 17.95
C PHE A 104 1.67 17.61 19.25
N ALA A 105 1.69 18.53 20.21
CA ALA A 105 0.97 18.36 21.48
C ALA A 105 -0.52 18.12 21.25
N THR A 106 -1.14 18.89 20.34
CA THR A 106 -2.57 18.75 19.99
C THR A 106 -2.87 17.37 19.42
N VAL A 107 -2.13 16.95 18.38
CA VAL A 107 -2.32 15.63 17.77
C VAL A 107 -2.03 14.54 18.79
N TRP A 108 -1.01 14.71 19.63
CA TRP A 108 -0.66 13.72 20.64
C TRP A 108 -1.75 13.53 21.70
N ASP A 109 -2.36 14.63 22.15
CA ASP A 109 -3.48 14.62 23.10
C ASP A 109 -4.73 13.95 22.50
N GLU A 110 -4.99 14.14 21.20
CA GLU A 110 -6.09 13.46 20.49
C GLU A 110 -5.90 11.95 20.35
N LEU A 111 -4.64 11.49 20.22
CA LEU A 111 -4.34 10.06 20.25
C LEU A 111 -4.67 9.44 21.62
N ALA A 112 -4.83 10.29 22.66
CA ALA A 112 -5.12 10.05 24.07
C ALA A 112 -4.06 9.17 24.78
N PRO A 113 -3.70 9.45 26.06
CA PRO A 113 -2.61 8.75 26.72
C PRO A 113 -3.00 7.32 27.13
N PHE A 114 -2.67 6.38 26.25
CA PHE A 114 -1.71 5.26 26.38
C PHE A 114 -1.56 4.46 27.68
N ASP A 115 -1.49 3.14 27.48
CA ASP A 115 -0.57 2.27 28.21
C ASP A 115 0.86 2.85 28.08
N THR A 116 1.36 3.45 29.16
CA THR A 116 2.66 4.15 29.20
C THR A 116 3.86 3.23 29.05
N ALA A 117 3.65 1.91 28.87
CA ALA A 117 4.72 0.95 28.72
C ALA A 117 5.59 1.19 27.47
N VAL A 118 5.08 1.82 26.41
CA VAL A 118 5.84 2.17 25.21
C VAL A 118 6.02 3.68 25.08
N ARG A 119 7.28 4.10 25.05
CA ARG A 119 7.73 5.49 24.89
C ARG A 119 7.82 5.83 23.41
N ALA A 120 7.24 6.95 22.99
CA ALA A 120 7.36 7.44 21.63
C ALA A 120 8.28 8.66 21.53
N VAL A 121 9.24 8.61 20.61
CA VAL A 121 10.16 9.70 20.28
C VAL A 121 9.94 10.09 18.83
N VAL A 122 9.66 11.36 18.57
CA VAL A 122 9.36 11.87 17.24
C VAL A 122 10.49 12.80 16.79
N VAL A 123 11.23 12.40 15.75
CA VAL A 123 12.38 13.14 15.21
C VAL A 123 12.03 13.69 13.83
N VAL A 124 11.55 14.94 13.80
CA VAL A 124 11.17 15.62 12.55
C VAL A 124 12.42 16.09 11.83
N ARG A 125 12.56 15.72 10.56
CA ARG A 125 13.71 16.08 9.72
C ARG A 125 13.30 16.89 8.52
N ASN A 126 14.16 17.80 8.09
CA ASN A 126 14.06 18.43 6.78
C ASN A 126 14.74 17.57 5.70
N ALA A 127 14.31 16.31 5.57
CA ALA A 127 14.78 15.36 4.58
C ALA A 127 13.61 14.90 3.71
N TYR A 128 13.86 14.55 2.45
CA TYR A 128 12.81 14.20 1.51
C TYR A 128 12.40 12.71 1.61
N ASN A 129 11.10 12.44 1.49
CA ASN A 129 10.48 11.20 0.99
C ASN A 129 10.50 9.91 1.78
N VAL A 130 11.13 9.86 2.96
CA VAL A 130 11.16 8.61 3.73
C VAL A 130 10.82 8.90 5.17
N HIS A 131 9.68 8.41 5.62
CA HIS A 131 9.43 8.25 7.05
C HIS A 131 10.13 6.97 7.50
N THR A 132 10.82 7.04 8.63
CA THR A 132 11.52 5.90 9.20
C THR A 132 10.96 5.67 10.59
N TYR A 133 10.55 4.44 10.89
CA TYR A 133 10.13 4.05 12.22
C TYR A 133 11.09 3.02 12.78
N LEU A 134 11.52 3.22 14.02
CA LEU A 134 12.27 2.23 14.78
C LEU A 134 11.34 1.69 15.86
N LEU A 135 10.91 0.45 15.71
CA LEU A 135 9.94 -0.20 16.59
C LEU A 135 10.58 -0.58 17.93
N PRO A 136 9.80 -0.85 19.00
CA PRO A 136 10.35 -1.16 20.32
C PRO A 136 11.35 -2.33 20.33
N TYR A 137 11.09 -3.40 19.60
CA TYR A 137 12.03 -4.53 19.48
C TYR A 137 13.29 -4.20 18.63
N GLY A 138 13.29 -3.06 17.95
CA GLY A 138 14.45 -2.44 17.31
C GLY A 138 15.21 -1.44 18.21
N THR A 139 14.77 -1.19 19.44
CA THR A 139 15.41 -0.27 20.40
C THR A 139 15.82 -0.97 21.71
N ASP A 140 15.14 -0.66 22.81
CA ASP A 140 15.29 -1.16 24.18
C ASP A 140 14.08 -2.00 24.62
N GLY A 141 13.23 -2.41 23.68
CA GLY A 141 11.99 -3.14 23.92
C GLY A 141 10.81 -2.24 24.31
N ARG A 142 11.03 -0.95 24.60
CA ARG A 142 9.99 -0.03 25.10
C ARG A 142 9.96 1.32 24.39
N THR A 143 10.82 1.56 23.39
CA THR A 143 10.91 2.86 22.73
C THR A 143 10.60 2.75 21.25
N CYS A 144 9.57 3.43 20.77
CA CYS A 144 9.32 3.61 19.35
C CYS A 144 9.82 4.97 18.90
N VAL A 145 10.64 5.02 17.84
CA VAL A 145 11.14 6.27 17.26
C VAL A 145 10.48 6.48 15.91
N ALA A 146 9.63 7.50 15.78
CA ALA A 146 9.12 7.96 14.50
C ALA A 146 10.04 9.07 13.98
N SER A 147 10.59 8.92 12.79
CA SER A 147 11.39 9.96 12.14
C SER A 147 10.70 10.43 10.86
N PRO A 148 9.65 11.26 10.98
CA PRO A 148 8.96 11.80 9.84
C PRO A 148 9.81 12.85 9.12
N SER A 149 9.53 13.00 7.84
CA SER A 149 10.28 13.83 6.91
C SER A 149 9.33 14.91 6.41
N LEU A 150 9.72 16.18 6.54
CA LEU A 150 8.85 17.29 6.14
C LEU A 150 8.45 17.18 4.67
N ARG A 151 7.16 17.38 4.42
CA ARG A 151 6.65 17.58 3.07
C ARG A 151 7.16 18.91 2.51
N TRP A 152 7.13 19.06 1.19
CA TRP A 152 7.64 20.27 0.53
C TRP A 152 6.94 21.54 1.02
N GLU A 153 5.63 21.47 1.29
CA GLU A 153 4.80 22.58 1.79
C GLU A 153 5.31 23.10 3.16
N LEU A 154 5.76 22.18 4.01
CA LEU A 154 6.19 22.46 5.37
C LEU A 154 7.67 22.85 5.47
N ARG A 155 8.44 22.84 4.37
CA ARG A 155 9.85 23.28 4.40
C ARG A 155 10.02 24.75 4.76
N GLN A 156 8.96 25.55 4.60
CA GLN A 156 8.94 26.95 5.02
C GLN A 156 9.15 27.11 6.52
N LEU A 157 8.88 26.08 7.35
CA LEU A 157 9.18 26.09 8.79
C LEU A 157 10.67 26.36 9.11
N GLY A 158 11.58 26.09 8.17
CA GLY A 158 13.01 26.41 8.31
C GLY A 158 13.49 27.63 7.52
N ARG A 159 12.63 28.29 6.73
CA ARG A 159 13.01 29.35 5.78
C ARG A 159 12.15 30.62 5.84
N GLY A 160 10.93 30.54 6.36
CA GLY A 160 9.93 31.61 6.31
C GLY A 160 9.89 32.47 7.58
N LYS A 161 9.32 33.68 7.44
CA LYS A 161 8.95 34.55 8.57
C LYS A 161 7.65 34.06 9.24
N ASP A 162 6.73 33.51 8.46
CA ASP A 162 5.44 33.01 8.92
C ASP A 162 5.40 31.48 8.97
N ALA A 163 4.69 30.95 9.96
CA ALA A 163 4.44 29.51 10.05
C ALA A 163 3.30 29.11 9.09
N PRO A 164 3.36 27.93 8.45
CA PRO A 164 2.22 27.37 7.73
C PRO A 164 0.97 27.27 8.63
N PRO A 165 -0.23 27.19 8.03
CA PRO A 165 -1.47 26.97 8.76
C PRO A 165 -1.36 25.78 9.72
N ARG A 166 -1.92 25.94 10.93
CA ARG A 166 -1.79 24.94 12.01
C ARG A 166 -2.36 23.59 11.62
N ASP A 167 -3.51 23.57 10.94
CA ASP A 167 -4.18 22.38 10.42
C ASP A 167 -3.29 21.59 9.44
N MET A 168 -2.48 22.27 8.64
CA MET A 168 -1.52 21.62 7.74
C MET A 168 -0.42 20.87 8.52
N ILE A 169 0.05 21.46 9.62
CA ILE A 169 1.08 20.86 10.48
C ILE A 169 0.50 19.68 11.28
N GLU A 170 -0.72 19.83 11.82
CA GLU A 170 -1.44 18.75 12.51
C GLU A 170 -1.72 17.58 11.56
N SER A 171 -2.18 17.86 10.34
CA SER A 171 -2.36 16.86 9.29
C SER A 171 -1.05 16.13 8.98
N PHE A 172 0.08 16.84 8.94
CA PHE A 172 1.37 16.18 8.78
C PHE A 172 1.67 15.18 9.90
N PHE A 173 1.45 15.51 11.16
CA PHE A 173 1.68 14.58 12.26
C PHE A 173 0.73 13.37 12.18
N ARG A 174 -0.57 13.59 12.01
CA ARG A 174 -1.57 12.51 11.85
C ARG A 174 -1.18 11.54 10.73
N ASN A 175 -0.60 12.04 9.64
CA ASN A 175 -0.21 11.24 8.47
C ASN A 175 1.20 10.65 8.51
N SER A 176 2.01 10.98 9.53
CA SER A 176 3.44 10.64 9.55
C SER A 176 3.91 9.96 10.84
N LEU A 177 3.11 9.91 11.90
CA LEU A 177 3.47 9.18 13.14
C LEU A 177 3.48 7.66 12.95
N GLY A 178 2.71 7.14 11.99
CA GLY A 178 2.73 5.75 11.54
C GLY A 178 2.63 4.73 12.68
N ALA A 179 3.39 3.64 12.57
CA ALA A 179 3.36 2.54 13.52
C ALA A 179 3.58 2.98 14.97
N CYS A 180 4.44 3.98 15.22
CA CYS A 180 4.70 4.45 16.58
C CYS A 180 3.48 5.08 17.27
N ALA A 181 2.53 5.63 16.50
CA ALA A 181 1.26 6.08 17.08
C ALA A 181 0.46 4.90 17.63
N PHE A 182 0.42 3.76 16.93
CA PHE A 182 -0.30 2.56 17.39
C PHE A 182 0.36 1.91 18.61
N TYR A 183 1.70 1.84 18.61
CA TYR A 183 2.45 1.34 19.77
C TYR A 183 2.26 2.20 21.01
N ALA A 184 2.23 3.53 20.85
CA ALA A 184 1.84 4.41 21.94
C ALA A 184 0.38 4.11 22.34
N ALA A 185 -0.55 4.15 21.38
CA ALA A 185 -2.02 4.00 21.54
C ALA A 185 -2.46 2.77 22.30
N PHE A 186 -1.88 1.64 21.92
CA PHE A 186 -2.41 0.33 22.26
C PHE A 186 -1.37 -0.57 22.90
N GLY A 187 -0.15 -0.07 23.15
CA GLY A 187 0.96 -0.85 23.69
C GLY A 187 1.59 -1.79 22.66
N GLN A 188 2.29 -2.82 23.13
CA GLN A 188 2.86 -3.83 22.23
C GLN A 188 1.75 -4.70 21.61
N PRO A 189 1.79 -4.94 20.29
CA PRO A 189 0.91 -5.93 19.67
C PRO A 189 1.24 -7.33 20.18
N GLY A 190 0.27 -8.23 20.12
CA GLY A 190 0.53 -9.64 20.36
C GLY A 190 1.45 -10.23 19.28
N PRO A 191 2.20 -11.32 19.56
CA PRO A 191 3.27 -11.80 18.67
C PRO A 191 2.81 -12.11 17.24
N ALA A 192 1.61 -12.69 17.08
CA ALA A 192 1.07 -13.02 15.76
C ALA A 192 0.65 -11.76 14.96
N ILE A 193 0.11 -10.74 15.65
CA ILE A 193 -0.22 -9.44 15.04
C ILE A 193 1.05 -8.70 14.65
N GLU A 194 2.07 -8.70 15.51
CA GLU A 194 3.38 -8.09 15.22
C GLU A 194 4.02 -8.72 13.98
N HIS A 195 4.04 -10.06 13.92
CA HIS A 195 4.62 -10.80 12.80
C HIS A 195 3.90 -10.50 11.47
N TRP A 196 2.56 -10.44 11.49
CA TRP A 196 1.77 -10.07 10.33
C TRP A 196 2.10 -8.66 9.84
N LEU A 197 2.14 -7.67 10.74
CA LEU A 197 2.46 -6.29 10.37
C LEU A 197 3.92 -6.14 9.90
N GLU A 198 4.87 -6.86 10.51
CA GLU A 198 6.26 -6.88 10.06
C GLU A 198 6.39 -7.45 8.63
N GLY A 199 5.68 -8.55 8.32
CA GLY A 199 5.64 -9.13 6.98
C GLY A 199 5.15 -8.15 5.90
N ARG A 200 4.29 -7.22 6.29
CA ARG A 200 3.78 -6.14 5.43
C ARG A 200 4.51 -4.81 5.56
N SER A 201 5.57 -4.75 6.37
CA SER A 201 6.29 -3.50 6.67
C SER A 201 5.37 -2.39 7.22
N PHE A 202 4.38 -2.78 8.04
CA PHE A 202 3.44 -1.87 8.71
C PHE A 202 2.68 -0.93 7.75
N ASP A 203 2.47 -1.34 6.49
CA ASP A 203 1.75 -0.55 5.49
C ASP A 203 0.33 -0.17 5.93
N LEU A 204 -0.34 -1.03 6.72
CA LEU A 204 -1.69 -0.81 7.25
C LEU A 204 -1.77 0.18 8.43
N ALA A 205 -0.61 0.55 8.98
CA ALA A 205 -0.43 1.35 10.18
C ALA A 205 0.28 2.68 9.89
N GLY A 206 0.12 3.22 8.67
CA GLY A 206 0.85 4.41 8.21
C GLY A 206 0.29 5.74 8.71
N GLN A 207 -0.99 5.79 9.11
CA GLN A 207 -1.68 7.00 9.53
C GLN A 207 -2.39 6.80 10.88
N ALA A 208 -2.38 7.84 11.70
CA ALA A 208 -2.98 7.89 13.04
C ALA A 208 -4.22 8.80 13.05
N THR A 209 -5.18 8.51 12.18
CA THR A 209 -6.34 9.37 11.88
C THR A 209 -7.64 8.88 12.54
N TRP A 210 -7.56 7.97 13.51
CA TRP A 210 -8.75 7.41 14.16
C TRP A 210 -9.53 8.42 15.01
N ALA A 211 -8.85 9.42 15.57
CA ALA A 211 -9.47 10.46 16.41
C ALA A 211 -10.05 11.62 15.59
N SER A 212 -9.44 11.95 14.45
CA SER A 212 -10.07 12.83 13.47
C SER A 212 -9.67 12.38 12.07
N PRO A 213 -10.65 11.87 11.30
CA PRO A 213 -10.38 11.33 9.99
C PRO A 213 -10.02 12.44 9.01
N PRO A 214 -9.28 12.11 7.93
CA PRO A 214 -9.06 13.07 6.86
C PRO A 214 -10.42 13.53 6.30
N PRO A 215 -10.51 14.78 5.80
CA PRO A 215 -11.70 15.21 5.08
C PRO A 215 -11.97 14.23 3.94
N PRO A 216 -13.25 13.96 3.62
CA PRO A 216 -13.57 13.15 2.45
C PRO A 216 -12.87 13.75 1.23
N PRO A 217 -12.41 12.91 0.29
CA PRO A 217 -11.88 13.43 -0.97
C PRO A 217 -12.90 14.41 -1.57
N PRO A 218 -12.46 15.51 -2.20
CA PRO A 218 -13.37 16.44 -2.86
C PRO A 218 -14.29 15.67 -3.81
N GLY A 219 -15.56 16.09 -3.87
CA GLY A 219 -16.72 15.33 -4.36
C GLY A 219 -16.67 14.84 -5.82
N PRO A 220 -17.82 14.53 -6.45
CA PRO A 220 -17.94 13.65 -7.63
C PRO A 220 -17.17 14.06 -8.92
N GLU A 221 -16.42 15.16 -8.90
CA GLU A 221 -15.43 15.52 -9.92
C GLU A 221 -14.18 14.62 -9.93
N ALA A 222 -13.93 13.85 -8.87
CA ALA A 222 -13.16 12.62 -8.97
C ALA A 222 -14.03 11.53 -9.64
N SER A 223 -14.42 11.75 -10.89
CA SER A 223 -15.25 10.82 -11.66
C SER A 223 -14.72 9.39 -11.52
N THR A 224 -15.60 8.39 -11.62
CA THR A 224 -15.19 6.98 -11.80
C THR A 224 -14.07 6.86 -12.83
N ALA A 225 -14.06 7.71 -13.86
CA ALA A 225 -12.97 7.82 -14.85
C ALA A 225 -11.66 8.39 -14.29
N ALA A 226 -11.67 9.39 -13.40
CA ALA A 226 -10.48 9.91 -12.71
C ALA A 226 -9.92 8.91 -11.70
N LEU A 227 -10.78 8.21 -10.97
CA LEU A 227 -10.39 7.16 -10.05
C LEU A 227 -9.89 5.92 -10.81
N PHE A 228 -10.55 5.52 -11.90
CA PHE A 228 -10.09 4.49 -12.83
C PHE A 228 -8.76 4.88 -13.50
N ASN A 229 -8.59 6.14 -13.92
CA ASN A 229 -7.30 6.61 -14.44
C ASN A 229 -6.20 6.56 -13.38
N ARG A 230 -6.49 6.85 -12.10
CA ARG A 230 -5.54 6.70 -11.00
C ARG A 230 -5.23 5.24 -10.65
N LEU A 231 -6.18 4.34 -10.84
CA LEU A 231 -6.03 2.92 -10.50
C LEU A 231 -5.44 2.08 -11.64
N ILE A 232 -5.69 2.44 -12.91
CA ILE A 232 -5.36 1.63 -14.09
C ILE A 232 -4.50 2.38 -15.12
N ALA A 233 -4.81 3.64 -15.45
CA ALA A 233 -4.15 4.35 -16.55
C ALA A 233 -2.81 5.02 -16.15
N ALA A 234 -2.67 5.41 -14.88
CA ALA A 234 -1.40 5.73 -14.29
C ALA A 234 -0.70 4.40 -13.93
N GLN A 235 -0.11 3.73 -14.92
CA GLN A 235 1.00 2.79 -14.69
C GLN A 235 2.26 3.48 -14.11
N ASP A 236 2.08 4.58 -13.37
CA ASP A 236 3.11 5.16 -12.55
C ASP A 236 3.08 4.32 -11.27
N ASP A 237 4.22 3.74 -10.87
CA ASP A 237 4.41 2.93 -9.65
C ASP A 237 4.07 3.68 -8.33
N ARG A 238 3.40 4.83 -8.44
CA ARG A 238 3.03 5.79 -7.42
C ARG A 238 1.59 5.63 -6.93
N PHE A 239 0.72 5.05 -7.76
CA PHE A 239 -0.72 4.88 -7.47
C PHE A 239 -1.19 3.51 -7.97
N GLY A 240 -1.82 2.72 -7.11
CA GLY A 240 -2.52 1.51 -7.55
C GLY A 240 -2.76 0.53 -6.42
N ALA A 241 -4.04 0.25 -6.14
CA ALA A 241 -4.39 -0.92 -5.34
C ALA A 241 -3.91 -2.20 -6.06
N SER A 242 -3.53 -3.24 -5.33
CA SER A 242 -3.19 -4.52 -5.95
C SER A 242 -4.40 -5.14 -6.64
N PHE A 243 -4.19 -6.06 -7.59
CA PHE A 243 -5.32 -6.80 -8.19
C PHE A 243 -6.11 -7.59 -7.15
N ASP A 244 -5.44 -8.10 -6.11
CA ASP A 244 -6.14 -8.74 -4.99
C ASP A 244 -6.95 -7.74 -4.15
N ALA A 245 -6.48 -6.50 -3.96
CA ALA A 245 -7.26 -5.45 -3.31
C ALA A 245 -8.50 -5.07 -4.14
N LEU A 246 -8.36 -4.95 -5.47
CA LEU A 246 -9.50 -4.74 -6.38
C LEU A 246 -10.47 -5.93 -6.38
N GLY A 247 -9.97 -7.16 -6.36
CA GLY A 247 -10.78 -8.37 -6.22
C GLY A 247 -11.51 -8.42 -4.87
N CYS A 248 -10.86 -7.94 -3.81
CA CYS A 248 -11.46 -7.82 -2.48
C CYS A 248 -12.62 -6.82 -2.48
N ALA A 249 -12.43 -5.64 -3.09
CA ALA A 249 -13.51 -4.69 -3.33
C ALA A 249 -14.65 -5.30 -4.17
N GLY A 250 -14.32 -6.17 -5.12
CA GLY A 250 -15.29 -6.96 -5.89
C GLY A 250 -16.06 -8.01 -5.08
N GLY A 251 -15.76 -8.17 -3.79
CA GLY A 251 -16.40 -9.12 -2.89
C GLY A 251 -15.86 -10.55 -2.97
N GLU A 252 -14.66 -10.76 -3.50
CA GLU A 252 -14.00 -12.08 -3.53
C GLU A 252 -13.22 -12.33 -2.21
N PRO A 253 -13.67 -13.23 -1.32
CA PRO A 253 -13.02 -13.40 -0.01
C PRO A 253 -11.57 -13.91 -0.10
N GLY A 254 -11.27 -14.73 -1.11
CA GLY A 254 -9.91 -15.22 -1.36
C GLY A 254 -8.95 -14.10 -1.75
N ALA A 255 -9.42 -13.12 -2.53
CA ALA A 255 -8.64 -11.94 -2.89
C ALA A 255 -8.42 -11.03 -1.66
N CYS A 256 -9.41 -10.85 -0.79
CA CYS A 256 -9.21 -10.15 0.48
C CYS A 256 -8.13 -10.79 1.34
N ARG A 257 -8.15 -12.12 1.50
CA ARG A 257 -7.13 -12.85 2.27
C ARG A 257 -5.74 -12.65 1.66
N ARG A 258 -5.58 -12.79 0.34
CA ARG A 258 -4.28 -12.54 -0.32
C ARG A 258 -3.84 -11.09 -0.12
N ALA A 259 -4.71 -10.12 -0.37
CA ALA A 259 -4.40 -8.70 -0.19
C ALA A 259 -4.01 -8.34 1.26
N LEU A 260 -4.63 -8.98 2.26
CA LEU A 260 -4.38 -8.76 3.70
C LEU A 260 -3.11 -9.43 4.20
N PHE A 261 -2.79 -10.63 3.75
CA PHE A 261 -1.76 -11.47 4.37
C PHE A 261 -0.52 -11.68 3.51
N ALA A 262 -0.60 -11.43 2.20
CA ALA A 262 0.59 -11.40 1.35
C ALA A 262 1.51 -10.25 1.74
N ALA A 263 2.80 -10.43 1.47
CA ALA A 263 3.74 -9.33 1.52
C ALA A 263 3.35 -8.30 0.45
N VAL A 264 3.33 -7.01 0.79
CA VAL A 264 3.03 -5.96 -0.20
C VAL A 264 4.11 -5.99 -1.29
N PRO A 265 3.75 -6.25 -2.56
CA PRO A 265 4.71 -6.23 -3.65
C PRO A 265 5.39 -4.87 -3.73
N THR A 266 6.72 -4.86 -3.60
CA THR A 266 7.51 -3.65 -3.86
C THR A 266 7.70 -3.51 -5.36
N SER A 267 7.59 -2.30 -5.92
CA SER A 267 7.97 -2.08 -7.33
C SER A 267 9.36 -2.67 -7.55
N PRO A 268 9.55 -3.55 -8.55
CA PRO A 268 10.80 -4.30 -8.69
C PRO A 268 11.97 -3.42 -9.15
N SER A 269 11.69 -2.18 -9.58
CA SER A 269 12.70 -1.16 -9.80
C SER A 269 13.35 -0.64 -8.51
N ARG A 270 12.83 -1.00 -7.32
CA ARG A 270 13.25 -0.42 -6.03
C ARG A 270 13.32 -1.48 -4.94
N TYR A 271 14.52 -2.00 -4.74
CA TYR A 271 14.87 -2.79 -3.56
C TYR A 271 14.54 -1.99 -2.29
N ARG A 272 13.67 -2.53 -1.43
CA ARG A 272 13.43 -2.01 -0.07
C ARG A 272 14.22 -2.86 0.92
N PRO A 273 15.28 -2.33 1.54
CA PRO A 273 16.01 -3.07 2.56
C PRO A 273 15.08 -3.38 3.73
N ARG A 274 15.03 -4.65 4.11
CA ARG A 274 14.30 -5.10 5.29
C ARG A 274 15.30 -5.27 6.43
N MET A 275 15.08 -4.54 7.51
CA MET A 275 15.84 -4.69 8.74
C MET A 275 14.85 -4.84 9.89
N ARG A 276 15.02 -5.89 10.68
CA ARG A 276 14.15 -6.16 11.83
C ARG A 276 14.05 -4.93 12.73
N GLY A 277 12.82 -4.53 13.03
CA GLY A 277 12.51 -3.37 13.87
C GLY A 277 12.64 -2.03 13.17
N VAL A 278 13.02 -1.98 11.89
CA VAL A 278 13.05 -0.75 11.09
C VAL A 278 11.97 -0.81 10.01
N VAL A 279 11.05 0.14 10.04
CA VAL A 279 10.04 0.32 9.00
C VAL A 279 10.39 1.54 8.16
N LEU A 280 10.39 1.34 6.84
CA LEU A 280 10.58 2.41 5.86
C LEU A 280 9.25 2.67 5.17
N ASP A 281 8.69 3.85 5.42
CA ASP A 281 7.51 4.33 4.74
C ASP A 281 7.94 5.32 3.65
N LEU A 282 7.82 4.87 2.39
CA LEU A 282 8.18 5.59 1.17
C LEU A 282 6.96 6.29 0.52
N SER A 283 5.85 6.41 1.25
CA SER A 283 4.51 6.70 0.68
C SER A 283 4.35 8.08 0.07
N PHE A 284 5.27 9.02 0.27
CA PHE A 284 5.13 10.36 -0.31
C PHE A 284 5.20 10.36 -1.85
N PHE A 285 5.76 9.31 -2.44
CA PHE A 285 5.76 9.09 -3.89
C PHE A 285 5.23 7.73 -4.31
N PHE A 286 5.06 6.78 -3.38
CA PHE A 286 4.84 5.39 -3.71
C PHE A 286 3.86 4.77 -2.71
N GLU A 287 2.57 4.86 -3.01
CA GLU A 287 1.64 3.89 -2.43
C GLU A 287 2.06 2.53 -2.98
N GLY A 288 2.56 1.65 -2.10
CA GLY A 288 2.82 0.27 -2.49
C GLY A 288 1.56 -0.36 -3.06
N ARG A 289 1.71 -1.39 -3.90
CA ARG A 289 0.56 -2.13 -4.45
C ARG A 289 -0.13 -2.92 -3.33
N GLY A 290 -0.90 -2.23 -2.49
CA GLY A 290 -1.67 -2.75 -1.36
C GLY A 290 -3.13 -2.34 -1.51
N PHE A 291 -3.80 -2.00 -0.42
CA PHE A 291 -5.16 -1.44 -0.47
C PHE A 291 -5.16 0.03 -0.88
N TYR A 292 -6.24 0.49 -1.51
CA TYR A 292 -6.42 1.91 -1.79
C TYR A 292 -6.56 2.69 -0.47
N GLY A 293 -5.58 3.57 -0.21
CA GLY A 293 -5.45 4.24 1.08
C GLY A 293 -5.22 3.30 2.26
N GLY A 294 -4.58 2.14 2.03
CA GLY A 294 -4.24 1.14 3.05
C GLY A 294 -3.52 1.70 4.28
N ARG A 295 -2.83 2.84 4.15
CA ARG A 295 -2.14 3.50 5.27
C ARG A 295 -3.03 3.84 6.45
N SER A 296 -4.32 4.08 6.24
CA SER A 296 -5.27 4.35 7.32
C SER A 296 -6.09 3.12 7.71
N TYR A 297 -5.83 1.94 7.15
CA TYR A 297 -6.62 0.72 7.38
C TYR A 297 -6.85 0.44 8.87
N LEU A 298 -5.78 0.41 9.69
CA LEU A 298 -5.93 0.19 11.12
C LEU A 298 -6.56 1.39 11.85
N ALA A 299 -6.37 2.62 11.36
CA ALA A 299 -7.00 3.80 11.96
C ALA A 299 -8.52 3.82 11.71
N ASP A 300 -8.95 3.44 10.51
CA ASP A 300 -10.36 3.28 10.18
C ASP A 300 -10.96 2.13 10.97
N LEU A 301 -10.21 1.04 11.16
CA LEU A 301 -10.64 -0.06 12.02
C LEU A 301 -10.88 0.41 13.45
N VAL A 302 -9.91 1.11 14.07
CA VAL A 302 -10.07 1.69 15.43
C VAL A 302 -11.34 2.53 15.51
N ARG A 303 -11.61 3.35 14.48
CA ARG A 303 -12.79 4.23 14.44
C ARG A 303 -14.09 3.44 14.35
N GLU A 304 -14.14 2.35 13.58
CA GLU A 304 -15.36 1.56 13.41
C GLU A 304 -15.63 0.62 14.59
N VAL A 305 -14.63 -0.14 15.05
CA VAL A 305 -14.85 -1.14 16.13
C VAL A 305 -14.68 -0.57 17.52
N GLY A 306 -14.13 0.64 17.64
CA GLY A 306 -13.81 1.28 18.90
C GLY A 306 -12.48 0.81 19.51
N ARG A 307 -11.94 1.63 20.42
CA ARG A 307 -10.62 1.40 21.02
C ARG A 307 -10.52 0.10 21.81
N GLU A 308 -11.55 -0.28 22.55
CA GLU A 308 -11.53 -1.47 23.41
C GLU A 308 -11.39 -2.75 22.60
N ARG A 309 -12.26 -2.95 21.60
CA ARG A 309 -12.21 -4.10 20.69
C ARG A 309 -10.94 -4.09 19.85
N PHE A 310 -10.50 -2.93 19.37
CA PHE A 310 -9.21 -2.83 18.70
C PHE A 310 -8.06 -3.24 19.61
N THR A 311 -8.07 -2.87 20.89
CA THR A 311 -7.04 -3.26 21.85
C THR A 311 -7.03 -4.77 22.09
N GLN A 312 -8.21 -5.40 22.19
CA GLN A 312 -8.33 -6.85 22.28
C GLN A 312 -7.75 -7.55 21.05
N PHE A 313 -8.06 -7.06 19.84
CA PHE A 313 -7.46 -7.55 18.60
C PHE A 313 -5.94 -7.35 18.59
N TRP A 314 -5.48 -6.12 18.84
CA TRP A 314 -4.08 -5.71 18.77
C TRP A 314 -3.18 -6.54 19.69
N ARG A 315 -3.62 -6.79 20.92
CA ARG A 315 -2.86 -7.52 21.95
C ARG A 315 -3.06 -9.04 21.90
N SER A 316 -3.89 -9.54 20.99
CA SER A 316 -4.21 -10.97 20.91
C SER A 316 -2.97 -11.80 20.53
N ALA A 317 -2.81 -12.93 21.19
CA ALA A 317 -1.84 -13.94 20.79
C ALA A 317 -2.31 -14.80 19.60
N LEU A 318 -3.60 -14.71 19.24
CA LEU A 318 -4.17 -15.45 18.11
C LEU A 318 -3.69 -14.88 16.77
N PRO A 319 -3.69 -15.70 15.69
CA PRO A 319 -3.51 -15.20 14.33
C PRO A 319 -4.50 -14.07 13.99
N PRO A 320 -4.16 -13.13 13.09
CA PRO A 320 -4.96 -11.91 12.91
C PRO A 320 -6.41 -12.15 12.49
N ASP A 321 -6.68 -13.16 11.68
CA ASP A 321 -8.05 -13.54 11.30
C ASP A 321 -8.87 -13.98 12.52
N SER A 322 -8.32 -14.88 13.33
CA SER A 322 -8.94 -15.41 14.54
C SER A 322 -9.05 -14.36 15.63
N ALA A 323 -8.02 -13.51 15.80
CA ALA A 323 -8.02 -12.39 16.72
C ALA A 323 -9.11 -11.38 16.37
N PHE A 324 -9.28 -11.08 15.08
CA PHE A 324 -10.28 -10.15 14.61
C PHE A 324 -11.70 -10.68 14.84
N VAL A 325 -11.95 -11.96 14.51
CA VAL A 325 -13.22 -12.62 14.81
C VAL A 325 -13.51 -12.61 16.31
N ALA A 326 -12.52 -12.93 17.14
CA ALA A 326 -12.69 -12.92 18.60
C ALA A 326 -13.04 -11.52 19.14
N ALA A 327 -12.45 -10.46 18.59
CA ALA A 327 -12.66 -9.09 19.04
C ALA A 327 -13.95 -8.43 18.49
N THR A 328 -14.37 -8.82 17.29
CA THR A 328 -15.44 -8.10 16.54
C THR A 328 -16.67 -8.95 16.22
N GLY A 329 -16.57 -10.28 16.29
CA GLY A 329 -17.60 -11.22 15.87
C GLY A 329 -17.76 -11.37 14.36
N MET A 330 -16.90 -10.76 13.55
CA MET A 330 -16.95 -10.79 12.08
C MET A 330 -15.61 -11.29 11.52
N PRO A 331 -15.57 -12.02 10.39
CA PRO A 331 -14.33 -12.30 9.66
C PRO A 331 -13.64 -11.02 9.16
N ILE A 332 -12.32 -10.94 9.29
CA ILE A 332 -11.55 -9.76 8.86
C ILE A 332 -11.75 -9.46 7.38
N GLU A 333 -11.82 -10.49 6.53
CA GLU A 333 -12.00 -10.36 5.08
C GLU A 333 -13.35 -9.73 4.73
N GLN A 334 -14.39 -10.05 5.50
CA GLN A 334 -15.72 -9.48 5.30
C GLN A 334 -15.73 -7.99 5.65
N TRP A 335 -15.03 -7.61 6.73
CA TRP A 335 -14.84 -6.21 7.09
C TRP A 335 -14.03 -5.47 6.03
N THR A 336 -12.90 -6.03 5.60
CA THR A 336 -12.01 -5.45 4.59
C THR A 336 -12.70 -5.25 3.25
N ALA A 337 -13.49 -6.21 2.78
CA ALA A 337 -14.23 -6.09 1.53
C ALA A 337 -15.16 -4.87 1.54
N ARG A 338 -15.90 -4.69 2.63
CA ARG A 338 -16.80 -3.56 2.83
C ARG A 338 -16.04 -2.24 2.94
N TRP A 339 -14.95 -2.22 3.72
CA TRP A 339 -14.09 -1.04 3.86
C TRP A 339 -13.50 -0.58 2.51
N GLU A 340 -13.01 -1.51 1.68
CA GLU A 340 -12.46 -1.19 0.35
C GLU A 340 -13.58 -0.70 -0.62
N GLN A 341 -14.77 -1.32 -0.57
CA GLN A 341 -15.93 -0.92 -1.37
C GLN A 341 -16.38 0.52 -1.10
N GLU A 342 -16.46 0.90 0.17
CA GLU A 342 -16.84 2.26 0.59
C GLU A 342 -15.86 3.30 0.04
N ARG A 343 -14.55 3.00 0.10
CA ARG A 343 -13.48 3.88 -0.37
C ARG A 343 -13.43 4.03 -1.88
N LEU A 344 -13.76 2.96 -2.59
CA LEU A 344 -13.84 2.95 -4.04
C LEU A 344 -15.20 3.47 -4.55
N HIS A 345 -16.03 4.04 -3.67
CA HIS A 345 -17.33 4.64 -4.01
C HIS A 345 -18.23 3.69 -4.81
N GLY A 346 -18.20 2.40 -4.46
CA GLY A 346 -19.00 1.38 -5.13
C GLY A 346 -18.56 1.03 -6.56
N MET A 347 -17.34 1.39 -6.98
CA MET A 347 -16.79 0.88 -8.24
C MET A 347 -16.71 -0.65 -8.21
N MET A 348 -17.48 -1.26 -9.09
CA MET A 348 -17.55 -2.72 -9.19
C MET A 348 -16.41 -3.24 -10.08
N PHE A 349 -15.32 -3.66 -9.45
CA PHE A 349 -14.29 -4.47 -10.10
C PHE A 349 -14.74 -5.92 -10.14
N ARG A 350 -15.65 -6.25 -11.06
CA ARG A 350 -15.98 -7.66 -11.31
C ARG A 350 -14.80 -8.30 -12.03
N ASN A 351 -14.04 -9.12 -11.29
CA ASN A 351 -12.91 -9.90 -11.81
C ASN A 351 -13.34 -11.07 -12.74
N ARG A 352 -14.62 -11.11 -13.13
CA ARG A 352 -15.17 -12.07 -14.08
C ARG A 352 -15.79 -11.30 -15.23
N VAL A 353 -15.18 -11.40 -16.40
CA VAL A 353 -15.83 -10.98 -17.65
C VAL A 353 -17.15 -11.75 -17.73
N PRO A 354 -18.30 -11.07 -17.86
CA PRO A 354 -19.58 -11.76 -17.98
C PRO A 354 -19.47 -12.76 -19.12
N LEU A 355 -19.87 -14.02 -18.88
CA LEU A 355 -19.80 -15.06 -19.91
C LEU A 355 -20.58 -14.64 -21.17
N ALA A 356 -21.65 -13.86 -20.98
CA ALA A 356 -22.38 -13.17 -22.04
C ALA A 356 -21.51 -12.20 -22.85
N SER A 357 -20.64 -11.40 -22.23
CA SER A 357 -19.74 -10.49 -22.93
C SER A 357 -18.68 -11.24 -23.73
N VAL A 358 -18.15 -12.34 -23.18
CA VAL A 358 -17.23 -13.23 -23.93
C VAL A 358 -17.96 -13.83 -25.13
N LEU A 359 -19.15 -14.41 -24.93
CA LEU A 359 -19.97 -14.97 -26.00
C LEU A 359 -20.35 -13.93 -27.06
N LEU A 360 -20.66 -12.69 -26.66
CA LEU A 360 -21.00 -11.60 -27.57
C LEU A 360 -19.79 -11.15 -28.39
N SER A 361 -18.62 -11.05 -27.76
CA SER A 361 -17.36 -10.68 -28.42
C SER A 361 -16.95 -11.75 -29.42
N LEU A 362 -17.12 -13.02 -29.05
CA LEU A 362 -16.94 -14.16 -29.92
C LEU A 362 -17.95 -14.15 -31.08
N LEU A 363 -19.24 -13.92 -30.83
CA LEU A 363 -20.27 -13.79 -31.88
C LEU A 363 -19.94 -12.66 -32.87
N LEU A 364 -19.51 -11.50 -32.37
CA LEU A 364 -19.12 -10.36 -33.20
C LEU A 364 -17.88 -10.67 -34.02
N ALA A 365 -16.84 -11.26 -33.42
CA ALA A 365 -15.65 -11.70 -34.15
C ALA A 365 -16.00 -12.71 -35.25
N GLY A 366 -16.88 -13.67 -34.95
CA GLY A 366 -17.40 -14.63 -35.92
C GLY A 366 -18.16 -13.97 -37.07
N ALA A 367 -19.01 -12.98 -36.77
CA ALA A 367 -19.75 -12.23 -37.77
C ALA A 367 -18.84 -11.40 -38.69
N VAL A 368 -17.79 -10.77 -38.14
CA VAL A 368 -16.79 -10.04 -38.94
C VAL A 368 -16.03 -10.99 -39.87
N ILE A 369 -15.60 -12.15 -39.37
CA ILE A 369 -14.89 -13.15 -40.17
C ILE A 369 -15.80 -13.68 -41.29
N ALA A 370 -17.06 -14.00 -40.97
CA ALA A 370 -18.03 -14.50 -41.95
C ALA A 370 -18.38 -13.44 -43.02
N GLY A 371 -18.58 -12.19 -42.60
CA GLY A 371 -18.83 -11.06 -43.51
C GLY A 371 -17.64 -10.77 -44.43
N GLY A 372 -16.42 -10.80 -43.89
CA GLY A 372 -15.19 -10.66 -44.67
C GLY A 372 -15.02 -11.78 -45.71
N ALA A 373 -15.27 -13.03 -45.31
CA ALA A 373 -15.24 -14.17 -46.22
C ALA A 373 -16.28 -14.07 -47.34
N ALA A 374 -17.51 -13.67 -47.01
CA ALA A 374 -18.59 -13.48 -47.98
C ALA A 374 -18.27 -12.36 -49.00
N ALA A 375 -17.71 -11.24 -48.52
CA ALA A 375 -17.29 -10.13 -49.37
C ALA A 375 -16.15 -10.52 -50.33
N VAL A 376 -15.18 -11.29 -49.85
CA VAL A 376 -14.08 -11.83 -50.69
C VAL A 376 -14.59 -12.83 -51.72
N THR A 377 -15.55 -13.69 -51.36
CA THR A 377 -16.16 -14.62 -52.32
C THR A 377 -17.00 -13.90 -53.38
N ARG A 378 -17.72 -12.82 -53.03
CA ARG A 378 -18.46 -12.01 -54.02
C ARG A 378 -17.54 -11.28 -54.99
N ARG A 379 -16.36 -10.82 -54.55
CA ARG A 379 -15.35 -10.18 -55.42
C ARG A 379 -14.63 -11.15 -56.37
N ARG A 380 -14.75 -12.47 -56.17
CA ARG A 380 -14.17 -13.48 -57.08
C ARG A 380 -15.14 -13.99 -58.15
N VAL A 381 -16.40 -13.55 -58.11
CA VAL A 381 -17.48 -13.98 -59.03
C VAL A 381 -18.01 -12.80 -59.86
N GLY A 382 -17.29 -11.68 -59.87
CA GLY A 382 -17.58 -10.50 -60.68
C GLY A 382 -16.44 -10.13 -61.61
#